data_AF-A0A2R7SUZ0-F1
#
_entry.id   AF-A0A2R7SUZ0-F1
#
_cell.length_a   1.000
_cell.length_b   1.000
_cell.length_c   1.000
_cell.angle_alpha   90.00
_cell.angle_beta   90.00
_cell.angle_gamma   90.00
#
_symmetry.space_group_name_H-M   'P 1'
#
loop_
_entity.id
_entity.type
_entity.pdbx_description
1 polymer ?
#
loop_
_entity_poly.entity_id
_entity_poly.type
_entity_poly.pdbx_seq_one_letter_code
_entity_poly.pdbx_strand_id
1 'polypeptide(L)'
;DYEVEPRAMLEGAVLRDGEAIFSGLALNDVVVSRGGTAGMVELKIQVGDQFVANMRADGVIVASPTGSTAYALSAGGPILHPSIAGWLLVPIAPHTLSNRPIVLPDLGEVRMEIVAGRDASVNFDMQSLASLLHGDTITVRRSEHQVRFLHPKGWSYYATLRRKLRWYL
;
A
#
# COMPACT_ATOMS: atom_id res chain seq x y z
N ASP A 1 -9.49 -26.25 -18.91
CA ASP A 1 -9.55 -26.27 -17.43
C ASP A 1 -8.69 -25.19 -16.81
N TYR A 2 -9.18 -24.54 -15.77
CA TYR A 2 -8.48 -23.49 -15.01
C TYR A 2 -8.73 -23.65 -13.50
N GLU A 3 -7.93 -22.97 -12.71
CA GLU A 3 -8.10 -22.81 -11.25
C GLU A 3 -8.35 -21.34 -10.93
N VAL A 4 -9.28 -21.09 -10.02
CA VAL A 4 -9.65 -19.74 -9.60
C VAL A 4 -8.96 -19.44 -8.28
N GLU A 5 -8.18 -18.35 -8.23
CA GLU A 5 -7.57 -17.85 -7.00
C GLU A 5 -8.16 -16.47 -6.67
N PRO A 6 -8.87 -16.31 -5.53
CA PRO A 6 -9.32 -15.01 -5.08
C PRO A 6 -8.15 -14.19 -4.55
N ARG A 7 -8.06 -12.92 -4.95
CA ARG A 7 -7.08 -11.95 -4.47
C ARG A 7 -7.79 -10.83 -3.73
N ALA A 8 -7.40 -10.61 -2.49
CA ALA A 8 -7.90 -9.49 -1.70
C ALA A 8 -7.47 -8.15 -2.33
N MET A 9 -8.35 -7.16 -2.23
CA MET A 9 -8.10 -5.79 -2.65
C MET A 9 -8.08 -4.86 -1.45
N LEU A 10 -7.38 -3.75 -1.61
CA LEU A 10 -7.45 -2.58 -0.75
C LEU A 10 -8.60 -1.70 -1.21
N GLU A 11 -9.27 -1.10 -0.25
CA GLU A 11 -10.18 0.02 -0.45
C GLU A 11 -9.63 1.17 0.38
N GLY A 12 -9.56 2.35 -0.21
CA GLY A 12 -9.15 3.53 0.54
C GLY A 12 -9.89 4.77 0.12
N ALA A 13 -9.82 5.77 0.99
CA ALA A 13 -10.49 7.04 0.83
C ALA A 13 -9.61 8.19 1.30
N VAL A 14 -9.89 9.37 0.77
CA VAL A 14 -9.32 10.64 1.26
C VAL A 14 -10.43 11.41 1.95
N LEU A 15 -10.20 11.72 3.22
CA LEU A 15 -11.09 12.51 4.06
C LEU A 15 -10.49 13.91 4.22
N ARG A 16 -11.30 14.94 3.94
CA ARG A 16 -10.99 16.34 4.22
C ARG A 16 -12.09 16.90 5.10
N ASP A 17 -11.72 17.44 6.26
CA ASP A 17 -12.67 17.95 7.26
C ASP A 17 -13.77 16.93 7.65
N GLY A 18 -13.42 15.63 7.60
CA GLY A 18 -14.34 14.53 7.90
C GLY A 18 -15.18 14.04 6.71
N GLU A 19 -15.14 14.71 5.56
CA GLU A 19 -15.88 14.30 4.36
C GLU A 19 -15.00 13.58 3.35
N ALA A 20 -15.52 12.50 2.76
CA ALA A 20 -14.81 11.76 1.72
C ALA A 20 -14.81 12.53 0.40
N ILE A 21 -13.64 13.02 -0.02
CA ILE A 21 -13.48 13.74 -1.30
C ILE A 21 -13.05 12.81 -2.44
N PHE A 22 -12.53 11.63 -2.10
CA PHE A 22 -12.11 10.61 -3.05
C PHE A 22 -12.20 9.23 -2.39
N SER A 23 -12.55 8.20 -3.18
CA SER A 23 -12.49 6.80 -2.77
C SER A 23 -12.10 5.93 -3.96
N GLY A 24 -11.32 4.87 -3.71
CA GLY A 24 -10.85 3.98 -4.76
C GLY A 24 -10.52 2.58 -4.26
N LEU A 25 -10.49 1.65 -5.20
CA LEU A 25 -10.01 0.29 -4.99
C LEU A 25 -8.58 0.18 -5.55
N ALA A 26 -7.76 -0.64 -4.91
CA ALA A 26 -6.43 -0.98 -5.37
C ALA A 26 -6.17 -2.49 -5.20
N LEU A 27 -5.69 -3.14 -6.25
CA LEU A 27 -5.23 -4.53 -6.20
C LEU A 27 -3.84 -4.62 -5.58
N ASN A 28 -2.94 -3.70 -5.90
CA ASN A 28 -1.56 -3.71 -5.43
C ASN A 28 -1.39 -2.80 -4.23
N ASP A 29 -1.56 -1.50 -4.39
CA ASP A 29 -1.15 -0.54 -3.37
C ASP A 29 -1.90 0.80 -3.38
N VAL A 30 -1.93 1.41 -2.20
CA VAL A 30 -2.25 2.81 -1.97
C VAL A 30 -0.97 3.51 -1.54
N VAL A 31 -0.56 4.53 -2.29
CA VAL A 31 0.73 5.21 -2.13
C VAL A 31 0.49 6.67 -1.81
N VAL A 32 0.89 7.11 -0.61
CA VAL A 32 1.00 8.53 -0.30
C VAL A 32 2.42 8.97 -0.60
N SER A 33 2.59 9.99 -1.43
CA SER A 33 3.91 10.50 -1.81
C SER A 33 3.98 12.02 -1.76
N ARG A 34 5.18 12.54 -1.53
CA ARG A 34 5.48 13.96 -1.71
C ARG A 34 5.23 14.40 -3.15
N GLY A 35 5.05 15.70 -3.34
CA GLY A 35 4.98 16.30 -4.67
C GLY A 35 6.35 16.40 -5.38
N GLY A 36 6.32 16.95 -6.59
CA GLY A 36 7.50 17.11 -7.44
C GLY A 36 8.55 18.10 -6.92
N THR A 37 8.16 19.01 -6.02
CA THR A 37 9.10 19.95 -5.39
C THR A 37 9.93 19.29 -4.29
N ALA A 38 11.10 19.86 -3.97
CA ALA A 38 11.95 19.39 -2.88
C ALA A 38 11.22 19.46 -1.52
N GLY A 39 11.24 18.37 -0.75
CA GLY A 39 10.69 18.29 0.60
C GLY A 39 9.93 16.99 0.85
N MET A 40 10.08 16.41 2.04
CA MET A 40 9.41 15.17 2.43
C MET A 40 7.94 15.41 2.83
N VAL A 41 7.14 14.35 2.78
CA VAL A 41 5.86 14.31 3.48
C VAL A 41 6.08 13.86 4.92
N GLU A 42 5.38 14.47 5.85
CA GLU A 42 5.28 14.06 7.25
C GLU A 42 3.87 13.51 7.50
N LEU A 43 3.82 12.25 7.92
CA LEU A 43 2.59 11.49 8.12
C LEU A 43 2.50 11.04 9.56
N LYS A 44 1.32 11.21 10.16
CA LYS A 44 0.96 10.51 11.39
C LYS A 44 0.23 9.23 11.01
N ILE A 45 0.76 8.09 11.41
CA ILE A 45 0.25 6.77 11.01
C ILE A 45 -0.39 6.08 12.21
N GLN A 46 -1.58 5.55 12.00
CA GLN A 46 -2.34 4.77 12.97
C GLN A 46 -2.86 3.48 12.31
N VAL A 47 -3.01 2.43 13.11
CA VAL A 47 -3.65 1.17 12.70
C VAL A 47 -4.75 0.86 13.70
N GLY A 48 -6.01 0.87 13.22
CA GLY A 48 -7.15 1.01 14.12
C GLY A 48 -6.96 2.23 15.01
N ASP A 49 -7.10 2.07 16.33
CA ASP A 49 -6.93 3.15 17.30
C ASP A 49 -5.51 3.28 17.86
N GLN A 50 -4.56 2.49 17.34
CA GLN A 50 -3.18 2.47 17.83
C GLN A 50 -2.29 3.42 17.04
N PHE A 51 -1.61 4.32 17.74
CA PHE A 51 -0.55 5.14 17.15
C PHE A 51 0.67 4.29 16.83
N VAL A 52 1.14 4.38 15.57
CA VAL A 52 2.33 3.66 15.11
C VAL A 52 3.54 4.57 15.15
N ALA A 53 3.53 5.66 14.38
CA ALA A 53 4.64 6.59 14.29
C ALA A 53 4.24 7.91 13.60
N ASN A 54 5.02 8.95 13.85
CA ASN A 54 5.14 10.08 12.92
C ASN A 54 6.32 9.78 11.98
N MET A 55 6.09 9.88 10.68
CA MET A 55 7.01 9.43 9.66
C MET A 55 7.30 10.53 8.65
N ARG A 56 8.58 10.87 8.50
CA ARG A 56 9.08 11.77 7.44
C ARG A 56 9.77 10.95 6.37
N ALA A 57 9.27 11.01 5.15
CA ALA A 57 9.70 10.16 4.04
C ALA A 57 9.36 10.81 2.69
N ASP A 58 9.88 10.25 1.60
CA ASP A 58 9.37 10.58 0.26
C ASP A 58 7.93 10.09 0.06
N GLY A 59 7.51 9.10 0.85
CA GLY A 59 6.16 8.60 0.87
C GLY A 59 6.00 7.34 1.73
N VAL A 60 4.79 6.79 1.72
CA VAL A 60 4.43 5.55 2.40
C VAL A 60 3.49 4.76 1.50
N ILE A 61 3.74 3.45 1.41
CA ILE A 61 2.96 2.49 0.65
C ILE A 61 2.18 1.61 1.63
N VAL A 62 0.88 1.49 1.42
CA VAL A 62 0.07 0.40 1.98
C VAL A 62 -0.21 -0.59 0.85
N ALA A 63 0.33 -1.81 0.93
CA ALA A 63 0.25 -2.79 -0.16
C ALA A 63 -0.45 -4.08 0.25
N SER A 64 -1.15 -4.69 -0.72
CA SER A 64 -1.72 -6.03 -0.63
C SER A 64 -0.63 -7.12 -0.73
N PRO A 65 -0.93 -8.39 -0.39
CA PRO A 65 -0.03 -9.50 -0.68
C PRO A 65 0.32 -9.60 -2.17
N THR A 66 -0.61 -9.28 -3.06
CA THR A 66 -0.36 -9.22 -4.51
C THR A 66 0.60 -8.07 -4.84
N GLY A 67 0.38 -6.89 -4.24
CA GLY A 67 1.23 -5.70 -4.39
C GLY A 67 2.61 -5.80 -3.74
N SER A 68 2.85 -6.79 -2.87
CA SER A 68 4.16 -7.02 -2.24
C SER A 68 5.30 -7.24 -3.24
N THR A 69 4.97 -7.64 -4.47
CA THR A 69 5.92 -7.83 -5.58
C THR A 69 5.98 -6.66 -6.56
N ALA A 70 5.20 -5.60 -6.32
CA ALA A 70 5.13 -4.38 -7.12
C ALA A 70 5.98 -3.26 -6.49
N TYR A 71 5.41 -2.07 -6.26
CA TYR A 71 6.20 -0.93 -5.77
C TYR A 71 6.75 -1.16 -4.36
N ALA A 72 5.99 -1.87 -3.52
CA ALA A 72 6.44 -2.30 -2.19
C ALA A 72 7.78 -3.06 -2.24
N LEU A 73 8.00 -3.93 -3.23
CA LEU A 73 9.26 -4.66 -3.40
C LEU A 73 10.42 -3.70 -3.70
N SER A 74 10.20 -2.75 -4.60
CA SER A 74 11.21 -1.75 -4.96
C SER A 74 11.56 -0.81 -3.80
N ALA A 75 10.60 -0.54 -2.91
CA ALA A 75 10.80 0.24 -1.70
C ALA A 75 11.41 -0.56 -0.53
N GLY A 76 11.76 -1.83 -0.75
CA GLY A 76 12.42 -2.68 0.25
C GLY A 76 11.47 -3.46 1.17
N GLY A 77 10.18 -3.52 0.83
CA GLY A 77 9.20 -4.37 1.48
C GLY A 77 9.42 -5.87 1.21
N PRO A 78 8.97 -6.76 2.11
CA PRO A 78 9.09 -8.21 1.91
C PRO A 78 8.10 -8.71 0.86
N ILE A 79 8.41 -9.84 0.23
CA ILE A 79 7.46 -10.56 -0.63
C ILE A 79 6.50 -11.34 0.28
N LEU A 80 5.20 -11.14 0.10
CA LEU A 80 4.16 -11.93 0.74
C LEU A 80 3.61 -12.97 -0.24
N HIS A 81 3.25 -14.14 0.29
CA HIS A 81 2.46 -15.09 -0.48
C HIS A 81 1.01 -14.56 -0.61
N PRO A 82 0.36 -14.68 -1.78
CA PRO A 82 -0.99 -14.18 -2.00
C PRO A 82 -2.07 -14.66 -1.02
N SER A 83 -1.86 -15.83 -0.42
CA SER A 83 -2.79 -16.43 0.56
C SER A 83 -2.63 -15.88 1.98
N ILE A 84 -1.64 -15.03 2.24
CA ILE A 84 -1.44 -14.43 3.57
C ILE A 84 -2.49 -13.33 3.75
N ALA A 85 -3.27 -13.43 4.82
CA ALA A 85 -4.17 -12.37 5.27
C ALA A 85 -3.37 -11.28 6.00
N GLY A 86 -2.83 -10.33 5.24
CA GLY A 86 -2.07 -9.22 5.81
C GLY A 86 -1.73 -8.14 4.80
N TRP A 87 -1.43 -6.94 5.30
CA TRP A 87 -1.02 -5.77 4.51
C TRP A 87 0.43 -5.42 4.80
N LEU A 88 1.07 -4.73 3.86
CA LEU A 88 2.38 -4.13 4.09
C LEU A 88 2.25 -2.63 4.29
N LEU A 89 2.93 -2.10 5.29
CA LEU A 89 3.22 -0.68 5.44
C LEU A 89 4.70 -0.47 5.14
N VAL A 90 5.03 0.18 4.01
CA VAL A 90 6.41 0.30 3.51
C VAL A 90 6.76 1.78 3.34
N PRO A 91 7.73 2.33 4.08
CA PRO A 91 8.20 3.69 3.85
C PRO A 91 9.03 3.80 2.57
N ILE A 92 8.88 4.90 1.83
CA ILE A 92 9.70 5.25 0.66
C ILE A 92 10.77 6.24 1.11
N ALA A 93 12.05 5.83 1.08
CA ALA A 93 13.19 6.66 1.47
C ALA A 93 12.96 7.44 2.80
N PRO A 94 12.70 6.74 3.93
CA PRO A 94 12.46 7.41 5.20
C PRO A 94 13.70 8.15 5.69
N HIS A 95 13.49 9.32 6.31
CA HIS A 95 14.58 10.12 6.87
C HIS A 95 15.24 9.46 8.10
N THR A 96 14.50 8.61 8.82
CA THR A 96 14.99 7.89 10.00
C THR A 96 15.39 6.46 9.63
N LEU A 97 16.63 6.09 9.95
CA LEU A 97 17.20 4.76 9.67
C LEU A 97 16.53 3.61 10.43
N SER A 98 15.71 3.89 11.44
CA SER A 98 14.97 2.88 12.22
C SER A 98 13.64 2.49 11.59
N ASN A 99 13.13 3.24 10.61
CA ASN A 99 11.87 2.90 9.95
C ASN A 99 12.07 1.65 9.09
N ARG A 100 11.24 0.63 9.33
CA ARG A 100 11.25 -0.65 8.61
C ARG A 100 9.86 -0.95 8.06
N PRO A 101 9.76 -1.71 6.96
CA PRO A 101 8.50 -2.30 6.54
C PRO A 101 7.83 -3.07 7.67
N ILE A 102 6.51 -2.94 7.79
CA ILE A 102 5.70 -3.65 8.78
C ILE A 102 4.67 -4.51 8.05
N VAL A 103 4.55 -5.78 8.44
CA VAL A 103 3.42 -6.62 8.04
C VAL A 103 2.31 -6.43 9.07
N LEU A 104 1.14 -5.99 8.62
CA LEU A 104 -0.04 -5.71 9.42
C LEU A 104 -1.11 -6.80 9.21
N PRO A 105 -1.95 -7.10 10.22
CA PRO A 105 -3.14 -7.90 10.00
C PRO A 105 -4.11 -7.17 9.06
N ASP A 106 -4.91 -7.93 8.30
CA ASP A 106 -5.79 -7.36 7.26
C ASP A 106 -7.15 -6.85 7.74
N LEU A 107 -7.44 -7.01 9.04
CA LEU A 107 -8.71 -6.62 9.68
C LEU A 107 -8.70 -5.17 10.20
N GLY A 108 -7.53 -4.51 10.25
CA GLY A 108 -7.41 -3.13 10.71
C GLY A 108 -7.48 -2.12 9.58
N GLU A 109 -7.99 -0.92 9.88
CA GLU A 109 -7.84 0.24 9.01
C GLU A 109 -6.50 0.92 9.28
N VAL A 110 -5.74 1.18 8.22
CA VAL A 110 -4.55 2.05 8.28
C VAL A 110 -5.00 3.48 8.01
N ARG A 111 -4.72 4.39 8.93
CA ARG A 111 -4.98 5.82 8.81
C ARG A 111 -3.67 6.59 8.71
N MET A 112 -3.56 7.46 7.71
CA MET A 112 -2.40 8.32 7.48
C MET A 112 -2.87 9.77 7.38
N GLU A 113 -2.53 10.59 8.36
CA GLU A 113 -2.86 12.02 8.38
C GLU A 113 -1.68 12.83 7.85
N ILE A 114 -1.93 13.80 6.96
CA ILE A 114 -0.92 14.73 6.48
C ILE A 114 -0.61 15.77 7.56
N VAL A 115 0.53 15.62 8.23
CA VAL A 115 1.03 16.56 9.24
C VAL A 115 1.81 17.71 8.60
N ALA A 116 2.59 17.40 7.55
CA ALA A 116 3.28 18.41 6.76
C ALA A 116 3.64 17.85 5.38
N GLY A 117 3.81 18.73 4.40
CA GLY A 117 4.19 18.34 3.05
C GLY A 117 3.75 19.41 2.05
N ARG A 118 4.43 19.47 0.91
CA ARG A 118 4.02 20.32 -0.22
C ARG A 118 3.63 19.44 -1.39
N ASP A 119 2.50 19.78 -2.00
CA ASP A 119 1.95 19.09 -3.17
C ASP A 119 1.86 17.56 -2.98
N ALA A 120 1.56 17.12 -1.76
CA ALA A 120 1.40 15.71 -1.45
C ALA A 120 0.22 15.14 -2.24
N SER A 121 0.30 13.86 -2.56
CA SER A 121 -0.76 13.16 -3.28
C SER A 121 -0.88 11.71 -2.84
N VAL A 122 -2.04 11.13 -3.07
CA VAL A 122 -2.28 9.69 -2.93
C VAL A 122 -2.58 9.09 -4.30
N ASN A 123 -2.05 7.88 -4.53
CA ASN A 123 -2.29 7.09 -5.72
C ASN A 123 -2.86 5.72 -5.35
N PHE A 124 -3.84 5.26 -6.12
CA PHE A 124 -4.39 3.90 -6.04
C PHE A 124 -3.97 3.14 -7.30
N ASP A 125 -3.18 2.08 -7.14
CA ASP A 125 -2.56 1.30 -8.23
C ASP A 125 -1.85 2.16 -9.30
N MET A 126 -1.29 3.32 -8.91
CA MET A 126 -0.65 4.29 -9.80
C MET A 126 -1.56 4.82 -10.94
N GLN A 127 -2.90 4.77 -10.78
CA GLN A 127 -3.86 5.22 -11.79
C GLN A 127 -4.77 6.34 -11.31
N SER A 128 -5.24 6.27 -10.06
CA SER A 128 -6.15 7.28 -9.51
C SER A 128 -5.42 8.17 -8.53
N LEU A 129 -5.25 9.44 -8.88
CA LEU A 129 -4.50 10.44 -8.12
C LEU A 129 -5.45 11.42 -7.44
N ALA A 130 -5.25 11.67 -6.14
CA ALA A 130 -5.89 12.78 -5.43
C ALA A 130 -4.81 13.65 -4.76
N SER A 131 -4.94 14.97 -4.92
CA SER A 131 -4.09 15.95 -4.22
C SER A 131 -4.49 16.05 -2.76
N LEU A 132 -3.48 16.10 -1.89
CA LEU A 132 -3.64 16.10 -0.44
C LEU A 132 -3.21 17.43 0.14
N LEU A 133 -3.97 17.91 1.12
CA LEU A 133 -3.68 19.09 1.91
C LEU A 133 -3.31 18.71 3.34
N HIS A 134 -2.72 19.66 4.07
CA HIS A 134 -2.48 19.51 5.50
C HIS A 134 -3.79 19.19 6.25
N GLY A 135 -3.78 18.17 7.10
CA GLY A 135 -4.95 17.69 7.84
C GLY A 135 -5.81 16.67 7.09
N ASP A 136 -5.60 16.47 5.78
CA ASP A 136 -6.28 15.39 5.07
C ASP A 136 -5.87 14.03 5.66
N THR A 137 -6.83 13.12 5.76
CA THR A 137 -6.61 11.76 6.25
C THR A 137 -6.88 10.75 5.16
N ILE A 138 -5.93 9.85 4.94
CA ILE A 138 -6.04 8.74 4.02
C ILE A 138 -6.36 7.50 4.84
N THR A 139 -7.47 6.84 4.53
CA THR A 139 -7.83 5.55 5.13
C THR A 139 -7.61 4.43 4.13
N VAL A 140 -7.08 3.30 4.59
CA VAL A 140 -6.89 2.10 3.78
C VAL A 140 -7.32 0.89 4.59
N ARG A 141 -8.24 0.10 4.04
CA ARG A 141 -8.79 -1.11 4.66
C ARG A 141 -8.96 -2.22 3.64
N ARG A 142 -9.31 -3.41 4.12
CA ARG A 142 -9.74 -4.50 3.26
C ARG A 142 -11.02 -4.10 2.50
N SER A 143 -11.02 -4.30 1.19
CA SER A 143 -12.23 -4.17 0.38
C SER A 143 -13.14 -5.38 0.57
N GLU A 144 -14.45 -5.15 0.46
CA GLU A 144 -15.44 -6.23 0.30
C GLU A 144 -15.31 -6.90 -1.08
N HIS A 145 -14.70 -6.23 -2.04
CA HIS A 145 -14.45 -6.75 -3.38
C HIS A 145 -13.13 -7.53 -3.45
N GLN A 146 -13.12 -8.54 -4.32
CA GLN A 146 -11.95 -9.37 -4.59
C GLN A 146 -11.79 -9.56 -6.09
N VAL A 147 -10.55 -9.63 -6.57
CA VAL A 147 -10.27 -10.01 -7.96
C VAL A 147 -10.18 -11.53 -8.04
N ARG A 148 -10.71 -12.12 -9.11
CA ARG A 148 -10.57 -13.56 -9.39
C ARG A 148 -9.51 -13.76 -10.46
N PHE A 149 -8.39 -14.36 -10.08
CA PHE A 149 -7.34 -14.73 -11.01
C PHE A 149 -7.62 -16.12 -11.57
N LEU A 150 -7.46 -16.30 -12.88
CA LEU A 150 -7.61 -17.58 -13.55
C LEU A 150 -6.25 -18.12 -13.92
N HIS A 151 -5.90 -19.27 -13.35
CA HIS A 151 -4.63 -19.94 -13.58
C HIS A 151 -4.83 -21.19 -14.44
N PRO A 152 -3.95 -21.46 -15.42
CA PRO A 152 -3.95 -22.73 -16.11
C PRO A 152 -3.63 -23.88 -15.14
N LYS A 153 -4.11 -25.09 -15.44
CA LYS A 153 -3.77 -26.28 -14.64
C LYS A 153 -2.26 -26.47 -14.56
N GLY A 154 -1.75 -26.77 -13.37
CA GLY A 154 -0.32 -26.92 -13.10
C GLY A 154 0.45 -25.60 -12.93
N TRP A 155 -0.24 -24.45 -12.88
CA TRP A 155 0.38 -23.18 -12.53
C TRP A 155 0.98 -23.23 -11.12
N SER A 156 2.11 -22.54 -10.94
CA SER A 156 2.79 -22.43 -9.65
C SER A 156 3.20 -20.98 -9.40
N TYR A 157 2.78 -20.45 -8.25
CA TYR A 157 3.17 -19.13 -7.78
C TYR A 157 4.70 -19.02 -7.68
N TYR A 158 5.36 -19.97 -7.00
CA TYR A 158 6.82 -19.94 -6.83
C TYR A 158 7.57 -20.12 -8.15
N ALA A 159 7.05 -20.88 -9.11
CA ALA A 159 7.64 -20.94 -10.45
C ALA A 159 7.57 -19.58 -11.16
N THR A 160 6.46 -18.86 -11.00
CA THR A 160 6.29 -17.50 -11.54
C THR A 160 7.25 -16.52 -10.86
N LEU A 161 7.35 -16.57 -9.53
CA LEU A 161 8.24 -15.71 -8.74
C LEU A 161 9.71 -15.95 -9.13
N ARG A 162 10.15 -17.22 -9.15
CA ARG A 162 11.49 -17.63 -9.59
C ARG A 162 11.80 -17.13 -11.00
N ARG A 163 10.83 -17.21 -11.92
CA ARG A 163 10.96 -16.70 -13.29
C ARG A 163 11.17 -15.20 -13.34
N LYS A 164 10.32 -14.45 -12.64
CA LYS A 164 10.31 -12.99 -12.66
C LYS A 164 11.53 -12.40 -11.96
N LEU A 165 11.99 -13.02 -10.87
CA LEU A 165 13.11 -12.56 -10.05
C LEU A 165 14.45 -13.24 -10.39
N ARG A 166 14.47 -14.13 -11.38
CA ARG A 166 15.67 -14.85 -11.87
C ARG A 166 16.40 -15.68 -10.80
N TRP A 167 15.67 -16.38 -9.94
CA TRP A 167 16.24 -17.24 -8.87
C TRP A 167 16.56 -18.68 -9.33
N TYR A 168 17.17 -18.85 -10.51
CA TYR A 168 17.51 -20.17 -11.09
C TYR A 168 19.01 -20.49 -11.01
N LEU A 169 19.70 -20.06 -9.95
CA LEU A 169 21.09 -20.47 -9.74
C LEU A 169 21.23 -22.00 -9.86
#